data_AF-A0A3C2CSF8-F1
#
_entry.id   AF-A0A3C2CSF8-F1
#
_cell.length_a   1.000
_cell.length_b   1.000
_cell.length_c   1.000
_cell.angle_alpha   90.00
_cell.angle_beta   90.00
_cell.angle_gamma   90.00
#
_symmetry.space_group_name_H-M   'P 1'
#
loop_
_entity.id
_entity.type
_entity.pdbx_description
1 polymer ?
#
loop_
_entity_poly.entity_id
_entity_poly.type
_entity_poly.pdbx_seq_one_letter_code
_entity_poly.pdbx_strand_id
1 'polypeptide(L)' 'MGECTIDHSHEDVRKKYESQLDFLPEDMKPLFDDFFQEEHTQDILNEVFHLLKKYDLASEEERSERSNRLYLVLKNV' A
#
# COMPACT_ATOMS: atom_id res chain seq x y z
N MET A 1 10.47 -8.56 9.56
CA MET A 1 10.98 -7.20 9.26
C MET A 1 12.17 -7.38 8.34
N GLY A 2 11.93 -7.38 7.02
CA GLY A 2 13.03 -7.38 6.06
C GLY A 2 13.47 -5.94 5.90
N GLU A 3 14.73 -5.66 6.20
CA GLU A 3 15.35 -4.37 5.96
C GLU A 3 15.19 -4.05 4.47
N CYS A 4 14.31 -3.09 4.14
CA CYS A 4 14.31 -2.53 2.81
C CYS A 4 15.60 -1.74 2.66
N THR A 5 16.50 -2.22 1.81
CA THR A 5 17.74 -1.53 1.48
C THR A 5 17.54 -0.44 0.41
N ILE A 6 16.30 -0.28 -0.07
CA ILE A 6 15.92 0.63 -1.15
C ILE A 6 14.71 1.43 -0.67
N ASP A 7 14.80 2.75 -0.80
CA ASP A 7 13.70 3.68 -0.59
C ASP A 7 12.72 3.58 -1.77
N HIS A 8 11.46 3.25 -1.48
CA HIS A 8 10.41 3.18 -2.49
C HIS A 8 9.80 4.56 -2.72
N SER A 9 9.84 5.01 -3.98
CA SER A 9 9.22 6.28 -4.36
C SER A 9 7.70 6.13 -4.52
N HIS A 10 6.97 7.25 -4.53
CA HIS A 10 5.54 7.27 -4.90
C HIS A 10 5.24 6.50 -6.17
N GLU A 11 6.11 6.60 -7.18
CA GLU A 11 5.96 5.87 -8.44
C GLU A 11 6.07 4.34 -8.26
N ASP A 12 6.95 3.84 -7.38
CA ASP A 12 7.05 2.42 -7.07
C ASP A 12 5.79 1.92 -6.37
N VAL A 13 5.29 2.69 -5.40
CA VAL A 13 4.05 2.40 -4.68
C VAL A 13 2.88 2.39 -5.65
N ARG A 14 2.80 3.36 -6.57
CA ARG A 14 1.75 3.46 -7.59
C ARG A 14 1.76 2.29 -8.54
N LYS A 15 2.91 1.95 -9.14
CA LYS A 15 3.05 0.76 -10.00
C LYS A 15 2.64 -0.51 -9.27
N LYS A 16 2.99 -0.61 -7.98
CA LYS A 16 2.62 -1.74 -7.15
C LYS A 16 1.12 -1.79 -6.90
N TYR A 17 0.52 -0.66 -6.54
CA TYR A 17 -0.90 -0.50 -6.35
C TYR A 17 -1.66 -0.88 -7.62
N GLU A 18 -1.27 -0.38 -8.80
CA GLU A 18 -1.88 -0.72 -10.09
C GLU A 18 -1.81 -2.22 -10.40
N SER A 19 -0.69 -2.88 -10.06
CA SER A 19 -0.57 -4.34 -10.24
C SER A 19 -1.46 -5.14 -9.29
N GLN A 20 -1.78 -4.59 -8.12
CA GLN A 20 -2.66 -5.21 -7.13
C GLN A 20 -4.10 -4.71 -7.21
N LEU A 21 -4.41 -3.77 -8.11
CA LEU A 21 -5.68 -3.05 -8.15
C LEU A 21 -6.86 -3.98 -8.36
N ASP A 22 -6.68 -5.07 -9.11
CA ASP A 22 -7.68 -6.12 -9.33
C ASP A 22 -7.98 -6.95 -8.05
N PHE A 23 -7.03 -7.02 -7.12
CA PHE A 23 -7.16 -7.73 -5.84
C PHE A 23 -7.56 -6.81 -4.68
N LEU A 24 -7.39 -5.50 -4.85
CA LEU A 24 -7.68 -4.51 -3.82
C LEU A 24 -9.18 -4.18 -3.80
N PRO A 25 -9.73 -3.91 -2.60
CA PRO A 25 -11.11 -3.48 -2.47
C PRO A 25 -11.32 -2.12 -3.14
N GLU A 26 -12.48 -1.92 -3.76
CA GLU A 26 -12.77 -0.69 -4.51
C GLU A 26 -12.80 0.55 -3.62
N ASP A 27 -13.18 0.41 -2.36
CA ASP A 27 -13.16 1.48 -1.34
C ASP A 27 -11.75 2.01 -1.04
N MET A 28 -10.69 1.28 -1.36
CA MET A 28 -9.31 1.76 -1.22
C MET A 28 -8.87 2.68 -2.33
N LYS A 29 -9.47 2.60 -3.53
CA LYS A 29 -9.11 3.43 -4.67
C LYS A 29 -9.07 4.94 -4.32
N PRO A 30 -10.12 5.53 -3.72
CA PRO A 30 -10.09 6.95 -3.38
C PRO A 30 -9.06 7.30 -2.30
N LEU A 31 -8.75 6.39 -1.37
CA LEU A 31 -7.75 6.63 -0.33
C LEU A 31 -6.33 6.66 -0.89
N PHE A 32 -6.04 5.76 -1.83
CA PHE A 32 -4.78 5.78 -2.56
C PHE A 32 -4.66 7.01 -3.46
N ASP A 33 -5.75 7.43 -4.09
CA ASP A 33 -5.76 8.64 -4.92
C ASP A 33 -5.34 9.87 -4.10
N ASP A 34 -5.97 10.06 -2.93
CA ASP A 34 -5.65 11.12 -1.96
C ASP A 34 -4.20 11.02 -1.45
N PHE A 35 -3.77 9.81 -1.09
CA PHE A 35 -2.39 9.53 -0.70
C PHE A 35 -1.36 9.89 -1.78
N PHE A 36 -1.68 9.69 -3.06
CA PHE A 36 -0.78 10.09 -4.15
C PHE A 36 -0.88 11.58 -4.50
N GLN A 37 -1.87 12.31 -3.98
CA GLN A 37 -1.94 13.77 -4.11
C GLN A 37 -0.98 14.48 -3.12
N GLU A 38 -0.69 13.85 -1.99
CA GLU A 38 0.15 14.44 -0.93
C GLU A 38 1.56 13.85 -0.88
N GLU A 39 2.56 14.66 -0.48
CA GLU A 39 3.92 14.16 -0.29
C GLU A 39 4.04 13.45 1.06
N HIS A 40 4.11 12.12 1.02
CA HIS A 40 4.40 11.31 2.19
C HIS A 40 5.89 11.02 2.39
N THR A 41 6.25 10.74 3.65
CA THR A 41 7.61 10.36 4.03
C THR A 41 7.98 8.98 3.50
N GLN A 42 9.28 8.71 3.36
CA GLN A 42 9.80 7.42 2.91
C GLN A 42 9.33 6.25 3.80
N ASP A 43 9.19 6.47 5.11
CA ASP A 43 8.70 5.46 6.04
C ASP A 43 7.29 4.97 5.68
N ILE A 44 6.39 5.92 5.40
CA ILE A 44 5.01 5.65 4.98
C ILE A 44 5.01 4.96 3.61
N LEU A 45 5.77 5.46 2.63
CA LEU A 45 5.85 4.85 1.29
C LEU A 45 6.36 3.40 1.36
N ASN A 46 7.40 3.15 2.14
CA ASN A 46 7.97 1.84 2.35
C ASN A 46 6.97 0.90 3.05
N GLU A 47 6.24 1.40 4.04
CA GLU A 47 5.21 0.63 4.74
C GLU A 47 4.05 0.24 3.80
N VAL A 48 3.49 1.21 3.07
CA VAL A 48 2.42 0.97 2.10
C VAL A 48 2.87 -0.02 1.02
N PHE A 49 4.09 0.16 0.48
CA PHE A 49 4.67 -0.78 -0.49
C PHE A 49 4.77 -2.20 0.07
N HIS A 50 5.23 -2.34 1.31
CA HIS A 50 5.34 -3.63 1.99
C HIS A 50 4.00 -4.31 2.23
N LEU A 51 2.96 -3.55 2.56
CA LEU A 51 1.61 -4.06 2.73
C LEU A 51 1.03 -4.57 1.39
N LEU A 52 1.30 -3.86 0.30
CA LEU A 52 0.92 -4.26 -1.07
C LEU A 52 1.78 -5.41 -1.62
N LYS A 53 3.00 -5.60 -1.11
CA LYS A 53 3.94 -6.64 -1.57
C LYS A 53 3.42 -8.03 -1.21
N LYS A 54 3.23 -8.90 -2.21
CA LYS A 54 2.60 -10.24 -2.08
C LYS A 54 1.12 -10.19 -1.69
N TYR A 55 0.42 -9.07 -1.92
CA TYR A 55 -1.02 -8.99 -1.67
C TYR A 55 -1.82 -9.93 -2.60
N ASP A 56 -1.38 -10.06 -3.86
CA ASP A 56 -1.88 -11.06 -4.82
C ASP A 56 -1.71 -12.51 -4.31
N LEU A 57 -0.60 -12.83 -3.63
CA LEU A 57 -0.34 -14.17 -3.10
C LEU A 57 -0.90 -14.39 -1.69
N ALA A 58 -1.41 -13.34 -1.04
CA ALA A 58 -1.96 -13.44 0.30
C ALA A 58 -3.34 -14.12 0.28
N SER A 59 -3.63 -14.93 1.31
CA SER A 59 -4.95 -15.50 1.56
C SER A 59 -5.97 -14.40 1.88
N GLU A 60 -7.27 -14.69 1.79
CA GLU A 60 -8.33 -13.72 2.12
C GLU A 60 -8.18 -13.10 3.52
N GLU A 61 -7.81 -13.91 4.52
CA GLU A 61 -7.57 -13.43 5.89
C GLU A 61 -6.38 -12.45 5.96
N GLU A 62 -5.23 -12.83 5.41
CA GLU A 62 -4.04 -11.99 5.31
C GLU A 62 -4.31 -10.70 4.52
N ARG A 63 -5.08 -10.78 3.42
CA ARG A 63 -5.52 -9.63 2.63
C ARG A 63 -6.39 -8.70 3.47
N SER A 64 -7.27 -9.24 4.31
CA SER A 64 -8.10 -8.46 5.22
C SER A 64 -7.26 -7.74 6.27
N GLU A 65 -6.28 -8.41 6.89
CA GLU A 65 -5.37 -7.78 7.86
C GLU A 65 -4.50 -6.69 7.21
N ARG A 66 -3.96 -6.96 6.02
CA ARG A 66 -3.21 -5.98 5.23
C ARG A 66 -4.08 -4.82 4.83
N SER A 67 -5.32 -5.09 4.42
CA SER A 67 -6.30 -4.05 4.10
C SER A 67 -6.55 -3.15 5.30
N ASN A 68 -6.75 -3.74 6.47
CA ASN A 68 -6.97 -3.00 7.71
C ASN A 68 -5.79 -2.08 8.04
N ARG A 69 -4.56 -2.59 7.91
CA ARG A 69 -3.34 -1.78 8.08
C ARG A 69 -3.25 -0.66 7.06
N LEU A 70 -3.46 -0.94 5.78
CA LEU A 70 -3.47 0.07 4.74
C LEU A 70 -4.52 1.15 5.04
N TYR A 71 -5.72 0.79 5.47
CA TYR A 71 -6.73 1.76 5.90
C TYR A 71 -6.26 2.63 7.07
N LEU A 72 -5.57 2.05 8.05
CA LEU A 72 -5.02 2.79 9.19
C LEU A 72 -3.96 3.79 8.75
N VAL A 73 -3.03 3.37 7.89
CA VAL A 73 -1.99 4.27 7.35
C VAL A 73 -2.65 5.36 6.52
N LEU A 74 -3.40 4.99 5.47
CA LEU A 74 -4.01 5.94 4.52
C LEU A 74 -5.01 6.91 5.15
N LYS A 75 -5.64 6.57 6.29
CA LYS A 75 -6.55 7.49 7.00
C LYS A 75 -5.85 8.37 8.03
N ASN A 76 -4.58 8.09 8.33
CA ASN A 76 -3.80 8.79 9.35
C ASN A 76 -2.59 9.52 8.74
N VAL A 77 -2.46 9.51 7.41
CA VAL A 77 -1.51 10.37 6.70
C VAL A 77 -2.03 11.79 6.59
#